data_AF-Q2KKW4-F1
#
_entry.id   AF-Q2KKW4-F1
#
_cell.length_a   1.000
_cell.length_b   1.000
_cell.length_c   1.000
_cell.angle_alpha   90.00
_cell.angle_beta   90.00
_cell.angle_gamma   90.00
#
_symmetry.space_group_name_H-M   'P 1'
#
loop_
_entity.id
_entity.type
_entity.pdbx_description
1 polymer ?
#
loop_
_entity_poly.entity_id
_entity_poly.type
_entity_poly.pdbx_seq_one_letter_code
_entity_poly.pdbx_strand_id
1 'polypeptide(L)'
;AWAKLRKNAFARVILFGTNNDSSISGIWVFRDQDLAFTLSQDWQIDYESYDWRKLDADSEECKTMVKEYFAWEGDFKHVGKAFNQGKIFK
;
A
#
# COMPACT_ATOMS: atom_id res chain seq x y z
N ALA A 1 9.15 -13.27 12.07
CA ALA A 1 9.35 -11.89 11.56
C ALA A 1 8.01 -11.16 11.29
N TRP A 2 7.13 -11.68 10.43
CA TRP A 2 5.87 -11.03 10.02
C TRP A 2 4.90 -10.63 11.15
N ALA A 3 4.81 -11.43 12.22
CA ALA A 3 3.97 -11.11 13.38
C ALA A 3 4.39 -9.83 14.12
N LYS A 4 5.67 -9.42 14.03
CA LYS A 4 6.14 -8.14 14.60
C LYS A 4 5.75 -6.96 13.70
N LEU A 5 5.81 -7.12 12.38
CA LEU A 5 5.39 -6.10 11.43
C LEU A 5 3.88 -5.82 11.55
N ARG A 6 3.03 -6.85 11.64
CA ARG A 6 1.58 -6.71 11.86
C ARG A 6 1.18 -5.93 13.12
N LYS A 7 2.01 -5.96 14.16
CA LYS A 7 1.77 -5.18 15.39
C LYS A 7 2.05 -3.68 15.25
N ASN A 8 2.80 -3.29 14.21
CA ASN A 8 3.32 -1.92 14.05
C ASN A 8 3.00 -1.32 12.66
N ALA A 9 2.31 -2.06 11.81
CA ALA A 9 1.97 -1.66 10.46
C ALA A 9 0.56 -2.11 10.09
N PHE A 10 -0.14 -1.27 9.33
CA PHE A 10 -1.42 -1.57 8.73
C PHE A 10 -1.35 -1.22 7.25
N ALA A 11 -1.98 -2.01 6.39
CA ALA A 11 -2.05 -1.67 4.97
C ALA A 11 -3.37 -2.06 4.31
N ARG A 12 -3.73 -1.27 3.31
CA ARG A 12 -4.78 -1.58 2.33
C ARG A 12 -4.09 -1.74 0.98
N VAL A 13 -4.11 -2.96 0.44
CA VAL A 13 -3.46 -3.29 -0.82
C VAL A 13 -4.52 -3.79 -1.79
N ILE A 14 -4.47 -3.31 -3.02
CA ILE A 14 -5.45 -3.61 -4.05
C ILE A 14 -4.73 -4.18 -5.27
N LEU A 15 -5.28 -5.28 -5.80
CA LEU A 15 -5.02 -5.78 -7.13
C LEU A 15 -5.93 -5.04 -8.11
N PHE A 16 -5.32 -4.46 -9.13
CA PHE A 16 -5.98 -3.78 -10.23
C PHE A 16 -5.80 -4.53 -11.55
N GLY A 17 -6.70 -4.30 -12.50
CA GLY A 17 -6.64 -4.84 -13.85
C GLY A 17 -7.15 -6.27 -13.96
N THR A 18 -6.75 -6.96 -15.02
CA THR A 18 -7.24 -8.31 -15.39
C THR A 18 -6.08 -9.29 -15.55
N ASN A 19 -6.39 -10.54 -15.88
CA ASN A 19 -5.37 -11.55 -16.16
C ASN A 19 -4.40 -11.04 -17.26
N ASN A 20 -3.10 -11.29 -17.07
CA ASN A 20 -1.99 -10.82 -17.93
C ASN A 20 -1.79 -9.29 -18.03
N ASP A 21 -2.61 -8.48 -17.36
CA ASP A 21 -2.42 -7.02 -17.28
C ASP A 21 -2.86 -6.50 -15.90
N SER A 22 -2.21 -7.01 -14.85
CA SER A 22 -2.49 -6.63 -13.47
C SER A 22 -1.47 -5.64 -12.91
N SER A 23 -1.86 -4.94 -11.85
CA SER A 23 -0.96 -4.11 -11.05
C SER A 23 -1.35 -4.18 -9.58
N ILE A 24 -0.37 -4.10 -8.69
CA ILE A 24 -0.60 -4.08 -7.25
C ILE A 24 -0.21 -2.69 -6.75
N SER A 25 -1.09 -2.07 -6.00
CA SER A 25 -0.80 -0.81 -5.34
C SER A 25 -1.51 -0.75 -3.99
N GLY A 26 -0.98 0.01 -3.04
CA GLY A 26 -1.53 0.06 -1.69
C GLY A 26 -0.98 1.19 -0.84
N ILE A 27 -1.72 1.49 0.23
CA ILE A 27 -1.30 2.42 1.26
C ILE A 27 -0.86 1.63 2.49
N TRP A 28 0.36 1.92 2.95
CA TRP A 28 0.93 1.40 4.18
C TRP A 28 1.02 2.51 5.22
N VAL A 29 0.66 2.16 6.46
CA VAL A 29 0.79 3.02 7.64
C VAL A 29 1.74 2.30 8.59
N PHE A 30 2.88 2.93 8.87
CA PHE A 30 3.87 2.47 9.84
C PHE A 30 3.82 3.34 11.09
N ARG A 31 4.29 2.82 12.23
CA ARG A 31 4.45 3.60 13.46
C ARG A 31 5.59 4.63 13.37
N ASP A 32 6.66 4.31 12.63
CA ASP A 32 7.85 5.15 12.50
C ASP A 32 7.84 5.99 11.20
N GLN A 33 8.76 6.95 11.12
CA GLN A 33 8.88 7.87 9.99
C GLN A 33 9.51 7.23 8.75
N ASP A 34 10.33 6.21 8.97
CA ASP A 34 11.00 5.46 7.93
C ASP A 34 10.22 4.19 7.62
N LEU A 35 10.48 3.69 6.42
CA LEU A 35 9.82 2.52 5.92
C LEU A 35 10.27 1.27 6.71
N ALA A 36 9.29 0.53 7.24
CA ALA A 36 9.58 -0.55 8.17
C ALA A 36 10.39 -1.70 7.56
N PHE A 37 10.33 -1.93 6.23
CA PHE A 37 11.01 -3.07 5.60
C PHE A 37 12.54 -2.95 5.65
N THR A 38 13.11 -1.75 5.78
CA THR A 38 14.57 -1.59 5.93
C THR A 38 15.07 -1.97 7.33
N LEU A 39 14.17 -2.09 8.32
CA LEU A 39 14.52 -2.38 9.71
C LEU A 39 14.90 -3.86 9.96
N SER A 40 14.59 -4.76 9.02
CA SER A 40 14.91 -6.19 9.14
C SER A 40 15.08 -6.84 7.78
N GLN A 41 16.19 -7.58 7.60
CA GLN A 41 16.46 -8.31 6.36
C GLN A 41 15.36 -9.33 6.01
N ASP A 42 14.71 -9.91 7.02
CA ASP A 42 13.57 -10.83 6.85
C ASP A 42 12.34 -10.19 6.18
N TRP A 43 12.26 -8.85 6.16
CA TRP A 43 11.14 -8.08 5.61
C TRP A 43 11.46 -7.46 4.25
N GLN A 44 12.71 -7.54 3.78
CA GLN A 44 13.13 -6.99 2.49
C GLN A 44 12.80 -7.91 1.31
N ILE A 45 12.32 -9.12 1.58
CA ILE A 45 11.88 -10.07 0.56
C ILE A 45 10.73 -9.42 -0.24
N ASP A 46 10.94 -9.29 -1.56
CA ASP A 46 10.04 -8.67 -2.54
C ASP A 46 9.76 -7.17 -2.37
N TYR A 47 10.22 -6.53 -1.29
CA TYR A 47 10.07 -5.09 -1.06
C TYR A 47 10.62 -4.26 -2.22
N GLU A 48 11.77 -4.66 -2.76
CA GLU A 48 12.48 -3.98 -3.86
C GLU A 48 11.72 -4.02 -5.19
N SER A 49 10.72 -4.89 -5.32
CA SER A 49 9.88 -4.98 -6.53
C SER A 49 8.75 -3.94 -6.55
N TYR A 50 8.63 -3.12 -5.50
CA TYR A 50 7.63 -2.07 -5.39
C TYR A 50 8.30 -0.70 -5.27
N ASP A 51 7.66 0.33 -5.82
CA ASP A 51 8.03 1.72 -5.60
C ASP A 51 7.43 2.24 -4.29
N TRP A 52 8.26 2.89 -3.47
CA TRP A 52 7.85 3.40 -2.17
C TRP A 52 8.00 4.91 -2.12
N ARG A 53 6.88 5.59 -1.84
CA ARG A 53 6.84 7.04 -1.65
C ARG A 53 6.15 7.35 -0.34
N LYS A 54 6.81 8.17 0.48
CA LYS A 54 6.18 8.75 1.66
C LYS A 54 5.22 9.85 1.23
N LEU A 55 3.98 9.75 1.68
CA LEU A 55 2.95 10.75 1.40
C LEU A 55 2.97 11.84 2.47
N ASP A 56 2.71 13.08 2.05
CA ASP A 56 2.45 14.19 2.95
C ASP A 56 0.99 14.11 3.44
N ALA A 57 0.80 13.95 4.75
CA ALA A 57 -0.52 13.78 5.36
C ALA A 57 -1.44 15.00 5.18
N ASP A 58 -0.87 16.19 5.01
CA ASP A 58 -1.65 17.42 4.84
C ASP A 58 -2.11 17.64 3.39
N SER A 59 -1.53 16.89 2.44
CA SER A 59 -1.83 17.01 1.02
C SER A 59 -3.21 16.45 0.65
N GLU A 60 -3.88 17.11 -0.30
CA GLU A 60 -5.15 16.63 -0.87
C GLU A 60 -5.00 15.30 -1.62
N GLU A 61 -3.82 15.06 -2.21
CA GLU A 61 -3.47 13.78 -2.82
C GLU A 61 -3.54 12.65 -1.79
N CYS A 62 -2.86 12.81 -0.64
CA CYS A 62 -2.85 11.80 0.41
C CYS A 62 -4.25 11.54 0.97
N LYS A 63 -5.02 12.59 1.25
CA LYS A 63 -6.42 12.45 1.72
C LYS A 63 -7.28 11.69 0.74
N THR A 64 -7.13 11.99 -0.56
CA THR A 64 -7.84 11.28 -1.63
C THR A 64 -7.43 9.82 -1.69
N MET A 65 -6.13 9.52 -1.77
CA MET A 65 -5.64 8.14 -1.79
C MET A 65 -6.09 7.36 -0.55
N VAL A 66 -5.91 7.90 0.65
CA VAL A 66 -6.34 7.23 1.88
C VAL A 66 -7.83 6.91 1.83
N LYS A 67 -8.67 7.85 1.39
CA LYS A 67 -10.11 7.62 1.22
C LYS A 67 -10.38 6.48 0.23
N GLU A 68 -9.79 6.54 -0.96
CA GLU A 68 -10.02 5.54 -2.01
C GLU A 68 -9.57 4.12 -1.58
N TYR A 69 -8.37 3.99 -1.01
CA TYR A 69 -7.84 2.70 -0.58
C TYR A 69 -8.54 2.13 0.67
N PHE A 70 -9.04 2.98 1.58
CA PHE A 70 -9.71 2.50 2.79
C PHE A 70 -11.19 2.18 2.55
N ALA A 71 -11.85 2.91 1.65
CA ALA A 71 -13.22 2.63 1.22
C ALA A 71 -13.30 1.52 0.15
N TRP A 72 -12.21 1.27 -0.57
CA TRP A 72 -12.19 0.47 -1.81
C TRP A 72 -13.09 1.04 -2.92
N GLU A 73 -13.31 2.36 -2.87
CA GLU A 73 -14.18 3.10 -3.78
C GLU A 73 -13.43 4.33 -4.26
N GLY A 74 -13.34 4.52 -5.58
CA GLY A 74 -12.57 5.62 -6.16
C GLY A 74 -12.30 5.41 -7.64
N ASP A 75 -11.79 6.45 -8.28
CA ASP A 75 -11.37 6.38 -9.68
C ASP A 75 -9.95 5.79 -9.80
N PHE A 76 -9.17 5.80 -8.71
CA PHE A 76 -7.79 5.29 -8.66
C PHE A 76 -6.94 5.81 -9.84
N LYS A 77 -7.09 7.11 -10.15
CA LYS A 77 -6.54 7.75 -11.36
C LYS A 77 -5.02 7.59 -11.49
N HIS A 78 -4.32 7.51 -10.36
CA HIS A 78 -2.87 7.30 -10.31
C HIS A 78 -2.44 5.88 -10.72
N VAL A 79 -3.33 4.89 -10.64
CA VAL A 79 -3.07 3.53 -11.14
C VAL A 79 -3.52 3.37 -12.59
N GLY A 80 -4.65 4.00 -12.95
CA GLY A 80 -5.21 3.95 -14.30
C GLY A 80 -5.76 2.58 -14.71
N LYS A 81 -5.94 1.66 -13.75
CA LYS A 81 -6.52 0.32 -13.97
C LYS A 81 -7.74 0.13 -13.06
N ALA A 82 -8.71 -0.65 -13.53
CA ALA A 82 -9.92 -0.94 -12.77
C ALA A 82 -9.62 -1.73 -11.48
N PHE A 83 -10.36 -1.45 -10.42
CA PHE A 83 -10.34 -2.25 -9.19
C PHE A 83 -10.70 -3.71 -9.49
N ASN A 84 -9.94 -4.65 -8.92
CA ASN A 84 -10.26 -6.08 -9.01
C ASN A 84 -10.47 -6.71 -7.63
N GLN A 85 -9.45 -6.67 -6.76
CA GLN A 85 -9.55 -7.27 -5.42
C GLN A 85 -8.79 -6.48 -4.36
N GLY A 86 -9.45 -6.21 -3.23
CA GLY A 86 -8.82 -5.63 -2.04
C GLY A 86 -8.33 -6.67 -1.04
N LYS A 87 -7.20 -6.39 -0.39
CA LYS A 87 -6.64 -7.13 0.74
C LYS A 87 -6.25 -6.17 1.87
N ILE A 88 -6.34 -6.67 3.09
CA ILE A 88 -6.00 -5.92 4.30
C ILE A 88 -4.83 -6.62 4.98
N PHE A 89 -3.81 -5.85 5.36
CA PHE A 89 -2.74 -6.30 6.25
C PHE A 89 -3.01 -5.79 7.67
N LYS A 90 -3.19 -6.72 8.61
CA LYS A 90 -3.43 -6.49 10.04
C LYS A 90 -2.87 -7.65 10.86
#